data_AF-A0A934DYB2-F1
#
_entry.id   AF-A0A934DYB2-F1
#
_cell.length_a   1.000
_cell.length_b   1.000
_cell.length_c   1.000
_cell.angle_alpha   90.00
_cell.angle_beta   90.00
_cell.angle_gamma   90.00
#
_symmetry.space_group_name_H-M   'P 1'
#
loop_
_entity.id
_entity.type
_entity.pdbx_description
1 polymer ?
#
loop_
_entity_poly.entity_id
_entity_poly.type
_entity_poly.pdbx_seq_one_letter_code
_entity_poly.pdbx_strand_id
1 'polypeptide(L)'
;MPQSLIPQSSARTPRPGYLVACLVLASMLGLGGLTNGCGTIQFYRQATHAGLTSDSKMDPELRAWVEHVHQARNEGLVTYAGRIVPLATANALLSFLLIVASATALAGRPRANSLALQATAANLAYTVIDFVLERPLRTVIIEAATRAPPGIPALAERLPSAMGWWWMYRGLFVLQLAALAAIIYGLTRPRVAAIYGADDDPEQDG
;
A
#
# COMPACT_ATOMS: atom_id res chain seq x y z
N MET A 1 -31.53 -47.44 28.67
CA MET A 1 -30.12 -47.49 28.24
C MET A 1 -29.63 -46.05 28.08
N PRO A 2 -28.56 -45.64 28.77
CA PRO A 2 -28.06 -44.27 28.71
C PRO A 2 -27.36 -44.04 27.36
N GLN A 3 -27.89 -43.10 26.56
CA GLN A 3 -27.20 -42.59 25.38
C GLN A 3 -25.95 -41.83 25.85
N SER A 4 -24.78 -42.40 25.60
CA SER A 4 -23.50 -41.72 25.80
C SER A 4 -23.41 -40.54 24.83
N LEU A 5 -23.58 -39.33 25.36
CA LEU A 5 -23.21 -38.07 24.72
C LEU A 5 -21.69 -38.06 24.57
N ILE A 6 -21.16 -38.63 23.49
CA ILE A 6 -19.78 -38.38 23.10
C ILE A 6 -19.78 -36.97 22.50
N PRO A 7 -19.11 -35.99 23.11
CA PRO A 7 -18.99 -34.67 22.51
C PRO A 7 -18.28 -34.85 21.17
N GLN A 8 -19.00 -34.62 20.08
CA GLN A 8 -18.38 -34.54 18.77
C GLN A 8 -17.46 -33.33 18.81
N SER A 9 -16.17 -33.60 18.96
CA SER A 9 -15.12 -32.61 18.71
C SER A 9 -15.29 -32.15 17.27
N SER A 10 -15.95 -31.01 17.08
CA SER A 10 -16.05 -30.32 15.80
C SER A 10 -14.62 -30.02 15.34
N ALA A 11 -14.09 -30.87 14.48
CA ALA A 11 -12.74 -30.77 13.97
C ALA A 11 -12.62 -29.44 13.19
N ARG A 12 -11.87 -28.49 13.73
CA ARG A 12 -11.58 -27.23 13.04
C ARG A 12 -10.90 -27.54 11.72
N THR A 13 -11.55 -27.17 10.61
CA THR A 13 -10.97 -27.31 9.27
C THR A 13 -9.67 -26.48 9.22
N PRO A 14 -8.52 -27.08 8.86
CA PRO A 14 -7.26 -26.34 8.80
C PRO A 14 -7.37 -25.23 7.76
N ARG A 15 -6.92 -24.02 8.12
CA ARG A 15 -6.96 -22.87 7.21
C ARG A 15 -6.02 -23.10 6.03
N PRO A 16 -6.45 -22.80 4.80
CA PRO A 16 -5.60 -22.97 3.64
C PRO A 16 -4.42 -21.99 3.70
N GLY A 17 -3.20 -22.50 3.48
CA GLY A 17 -1.98 -21.67 3.55
C GLY A 17 -1.97 -20.47 2.60
N TYR A 18 -2.62 -20.59 1.42
CA TYR A 18 -2.73 -19.47 0.48
C TYR A 18 -3.53 -18.29 1.03
N LEU A 19 -4.56 -18.54 1.87
CA LEU A 19 -5.35 -17.47 2.49
C LEU A 19 -4.47 -16.66 3.44
N VAL A 20 -3.69 -17.36 4.27
CA VAL A 20 -2.75 -16.71 5.19
C VAL A 20 -1.74 -15.88 4.41
N ALA A 21 -1.19 -16.41 3.31
CA ALA A 21 -0.28 -15.66 2.44
C ALA A 21 -0.92 -14.39 1.86
N CYS A 22 -2.17 -14.46 1.37
CA CYS A 22 -2.89 -13.30 0.85
C CYS A 22 -3.11 -12.23 1.94
N LEU A 23 -3.51 -12.62 3.15
CA LEU A 23 -3.76 -11.69 4.26
C LEU A 23 -2.46 -11.05 4.79
N VAL A 24 -1.36 -11.80 4.81
CA VAL A 24 -0.04 -11.27 5.15
C VAL A 24 0.40 -10.26 4.09
N LEU A 25 0.24 -10.59 2.80
CA LEU A 25 0.57 -9.68 1.70
C LEU A 25 -0.28 -8.40 1.75
N ALA A 26 -1.58 -8.51 2.02
CA ALA A 26 -2.47 -7.38 2.23
C ALA A 26 -2.02 -6.50 3.40
N SER A 27 -1.58 -7.10 4.50
CA SER A 27 -1.04 -6.39 5.66
C SER A 27 0.24 -5.64 5.33
N MET A 28 1.15 -6.23 4.54
CA MET A 28 2.39 -5.58 4.11
C MET A 28 2.12 -4.39 3.18
N LEU A 29 1.18 -4.54 2.24
CA LEU A 29 0.76 -3.43 1.38
C LEU A 29 0.12 -2.30 2.20
N GLY A 30 -0.74 -2.64 3.17
CA GLY A 30 -1.30 -1.68 4.11
C GLY A 30 -0.22 -0.97 4.92
N LEU A 31 0.80 -1.67 5.39
CA LEU A 31 1.91 -1.03 6.12
C LEU A 31 2.66 -0.03 5.24
N GLY A 32 2.95 -0.38 3.98
CA GLY A 32 3.60 0.51 3.02
C GLY A 32 2.76 1.75 2.68
N GLY A 33 1.45 1.59 2.50
CA GLY A 33 0.55 2.72 2.26
C GLY A 33 0.43 3.63 3.49
N LEU A 34 0.38 3.05 4.69
CA LEU A 34 0.32 3.79 5.95
C LEU A 34 1.58 4.62 6.19
N THR A 35 2.78 4.04 6.00
CA THR A 35 4.04 4.77 6.17
C THR A 35 4.17 5.89 5.14
N ASN A 36 3.77 5.67 3.89
CA ASN A 36 3.78 6.69 2.86
C ASN A 36 2.79 7.85 3.15
N GLY A 37 1.55 7.52 3.54
CA GLY A 37 0.54 8.50 3.90
C GLY A 37 0.94 9.34 5.12
N CYS A 38 1.37 8.68 6.21
CA CYS A 38 1.86 9.36 7.41
C CYS A 38 3.10 10.22 7.14
N GLY A 39 4.06 9.74 6.34
CA GLY A 39 5.25 10.51 5.97
C GLY A 39 4.89 11.78 5.20
N THR A 40 3.91 11.70 4.30
CA THR A 40 3.41 12.86 3.56
C THR A 40 2.67 13.84 4.47
N ILE A 41 1.85 13.38 5.42
CA ILE A 41 1.21 14.26 6.41
C ILE A 41 2.24 14.93 7.32
N GLN A 42 3.23 14.16 7.77
CA GLN A 42 4.30 14.66 8.63
C GLN A 42 5.14 15.73 7.92
N PHE A 43 5.38 15.59 6.62
CA PHE A 43 6.02 16.61 5.80
C PHE A 43 5.33 17.98 5.95
N TYR A 44 4.01 18.04 5.86
CA TYR A 44 3.26 19.31 6.01
C TYR A 44 3.18 19.82 7.46
N ARG A 45 3.42 18.97 8.46
CA ARG A 45 3.44 19.38 9.88
C ARG A 45 4.76 20.03 10.30
N GLN A 46 5.84 19.77 9.57
CA GLN A 46 7.17 20.28 9.91
C GLN A 46 7.40 21.64 9.23
N ALA A 47 7.72 22.66 10.03
CA ALA A 47 8.10 23.99 9.51
C ALA A 47 9.46 23.99 8.79
N THR A 48 10.32 23.01 9.12
CA THR A 48 11.62 22.81 8.48
C THR A 48 11.67 21.40 7.91
N HIS A 49 11.72 21.29 6.59
CA HIS A 49 11.95 20.00 5.95
C HIS A 49 13.43 19.65 6.12
N ALA A 50 13.72 18.64 6.95
CA ALA A 50 15.07 18.15 7.08
C ALA A 50 15.55 17.71 5.68
N GLY A 51 16.68 18.28 5.24
CA GLY A 51 17.37 17.79 4.05
C GLY A 51 17.67 16.29 4.22
N LEU A 52 17.87 15.58 3.12
CA LEU A 52 18.25 14.18 3.19
C LEU A 52 19.44 14.00 4.13
N THR A 53 19.32 13.09 5.09
CA THR A 53 20.42 12.72 5.96
C THR A 53 21.58 12.26 5.08
N SER A 54 22.60 13.11 4.99
CA SER A 54 23.77 12.93 4.13
C SER A 54 24.53 11.69 4.57
N ASP A 55 24.32 10.57 3.86
CA ASP A 55 25.23 9.43 3.96
C ASP A 55 26.58 9.88 3.39
N SER A 56 27.58 9.98 4.25
CA SER A 56 28.92 10.48 3.91
C SER A 56 29.61 9.65 2.83
N LYS A 57 29.14 8.42 2.58
CA LYS A 57 29.68 7.50 1.57
C LYS A 57 29.11 7.71 0.16
N MET A 58 28.04 8.48 0.00
CA MET A 58 27.45 8.75 -1.31
C MET A 58 28.36 9.66 -2.14
N ASP A 59 28.51 9.32 -3.43
CA ASP A 59 29.22 10.14 -4.41
C ASP A 59 28.68 11.59 -4.44
N PRO A 60 29.54 12.63 -4.47
CA PRO A 60 29.09 14.02 -4.43
C PRO A 60 28.15 14.42 -5.57
N GLU A 61 28.38 13.93 -6.79
CA GLU A 61 27.52 14.24 -7.94
C GLU A 61 26.15 13.60 -7.78
N LEU A 62 26.12 12.32 -7.38
CA LEU A 62 24.89 11.62 -7.08
C LEU A 62 24.12 12.32 -5.95
N ARG A 63 24.81 12.74 -4.88
CA ARG A 63 24.20 13.47 -3.76
C ARG A 63 23.56 14.77 -4.23
N ALA A 64 24.25 15.55 -5.06
CA ALA A 64 23.72 16.79 -5.61
C ALA A 64 22.47 16.56 -6.47
N TRP A 65 22.45 15.48 -7.27
CA TRP A 65 21.28 15.11 -8.04
C TRP A 65 20.11 14.65 -7.17
N VAL A 66 20.35 13.79 -6.17
CA VAL A 66 19.30 13.35 -5.25
C VAL A 66 18.70 14.57 -4.53
N GLU A 67 19.53 15.48 -4.01
CA GLU A 67 19.07 16.70 -3.35
C GLU A 67 18.24 17.57 -4.30
N HIS A 68 18.66 17.73 -5.57
CA HIS A 68 17.89 18.46 -6.58
C HIS A 68 16.50 17.86 -6.83
N VAL A 69 16.41 16.54 -6.97
CA VAL A 69 15.11 15.84 -7.14
C VAL A 69 14.24 15.98 -5.90
N HIS A 70 14.84 15.91 -4.71
CA HIS A 70 14.14 16.09 -3.45
C HIS A 70 13.59 17.49 -3.27
N GLN A 71 14.34 18.53 -3.64
CA GLN A 71 13.87 19.91 -3.64
C GLN A 71 12.67 20.10 -4.57
N ALA A 72 12.78 19.61 -5.82
CA ALA A 72 11.67 19.67 -6.78
C ALA A 72 10.42 18.90 -6.28
N ARG A 73 10.61 17.76 -5.62
CA ARG A 73 9.52 17.03 -4.96
C ARG A 73 8.87 17.89 -3.87
N ASN A 74 9.65 18.51 -2.99
CA ASN A 74 9.13 19.34 -1.90
C ASN A 74 8.37 20.56 -2.42
N GLU A 75 8.90 21.25 -3.44
CA GLU A 75 8.22 22.34 -4.13
C GLU A 75 6.91 21.88 -4.77
N GLY A 76 6.92 20.71 -5.41
CA GLY A 76 5.72 20.08 -5.98
C GLY A 76 4.68 19.75 -4.90
N LEU A 77 5.09 19.19 -3.76
CA LEU A 77 4.21 18.93 -2.62
C LEU A 77 3.54 20.21 -2.14
N VAL A 78 4.32 21.27 -1.89
CA VAL A 78 3.77 22.58 -1.46
C VAL A 78 2.80 23.14 -2.49
N THR A 79 3.15 23.09 -3.78
CA THR A 79 2.32 23.61 -4.87
C THR A 79 0.97 22.89 -4.98
N TYR A 80 0.95 21.57 -4.76
CA TYR A 80 -0.25 20.74 -4.89
C TYR A 80 -0.84 20.31 -3.55
N ALA A 81 -0.51 20.99 -2.44
CA ALA A 81 -0.88 20.62 -1.08
C ALA A 81 -2.39 20.39 -0.90
N GLY A 82 -3.22 21.24 -1.51
CA GLY A 82 -4.68 21.15 -1.43
C GLY A 82 -5.26 19.84 -1.97
N ARG A 83 -4.54 19.11 -2.83
CA ARG A 83 -4.93 17.79 -3.35
C ARG A 83 -4.18 16.64 -2.65
N ILE A 84 -2.91 16.84 -2.35
CA ILE A 84 -2.05 15.78 -1.83
C ILE A 84 -2.36 15.46 -0.37
N VAL A 85 -2.64 16.46 0.47
CA VAL A 85 -2.98 16.24 1.89
C VAL A 85 -4.20 15.35 2.08
N PRO A 86 -5.36 15.61 1.42
CA PRO A 86 -6.52 14.73 1.56
C PRO A 86 -6.26 13.33 0.99
N LEU A 87 -5.51 13.20 -0.12
CA LEU A 87 -5.11 11.90 -0.66
C LEU A 87 -4.25 11.12 0.33
N ALA A 88 -3.19 11.71 0.86
CA ALA A 88 -2.33 11.07 1.85
C ALA A 88 -3.10 10.62 3.11
N THR A 89 -4.09 11.42 3.53
CA THR A 89 -4.99 11.08 4.65
C THR A 89 -5.88 9.88 4.31
N ALA A 90 -6.49 9.88 3.12
CA ALA A 90 -7.30 8.76 2.64
C ALA A 90 -6.45 7.47 2.53
N ASN A 91 -5.24 7.57 1.97
CA ASN A 91 -4.31 6.46 1.88
C ASN A 91 -3.98 5.88 3.27
N ALA A 92 -3.63 6.73 4.24
CA ALA A 92 -3.30 6.29 5.59
C ALA A 92 -4.49 5.57 6.27
N LEU A 93 -5.70 6.12 6.14
CA LEU A 93 -6.92 5.53 6.71
C LEU A 93 -7.28 4.18 6.05
N LEU A 94 -7.26 4.12 4.72
CA LEU A 94 -7.57 2.89 3.97
C LEU A 94 -6.52 1.80 4.20
N SER A 95 -5.26 2.20 4.31
CA SER A 95 -4.15 1.31 4.63
C SER A 95 -4.25 0.75 6.06
N PHE A 96 -4.58 1.59 7.03
CA PHE A 96 -4.83 1.16 8.40
C PHE A 96 -6.03 0.20 8.47
N LEU A 97 -7.12 0.52 7.78
CA LEU A 97 -8.29 -0.35 7.67
C LEU A 97 -7.92 -1.72 7.07
N LEU A 98 -7.08 -1.75 6.04
CA LEU A 98 -6.61 -2.99 5.42
C LEU A 98 -5.80 -3.86 6.39
N ILE A 99 -4.93 -3.25 7.20
CA ILE A 99 -4.16 -3.97 8.24
C ILE A 99 -5.12 -4.56 9.28
N VAL A 100 -6.07 -3.77 9.79
CA VAL A 100 -7.04 -4.24 10.80
C VAL A 100 -7.93 -5.34 10.24
N ALA A 101 -8.43 -5.19 9.00
CA ALA A 101 -9.24 -6.19 8.34
C ALA A 101 -8.46 -7.49 8.10
N SER A 102 -7.18 -7.39 7.72
CA SER A 102 -6.33 -8.55 7.53
C SER A 102 -6.01 -9.27 8.84
N ALA A 103 -5.69 -8.52 9.90
CA ALA A 103 -5.43 -9.06 11.23
C ALA A 103 -6.67 -9.73 11.83
N THR A 104 -7.86 -9.14 11.66
CA THR A 104 -9.12 -9.73 12.13
C THR A 104 -9.50 -10.97 11.34
N ALA A 105 -9.23 -11.00 10.03
CA ALA A 105 -9.40 -12.20 9.21
C ALA A 105 -8.43 -13.31 9.61
N LEU A 106 -7.18 -12.97 9.94
CA LEU A 106 -6.18 -13.89 10.51
C LEU A 106 -6.52 -14.34 11.93
N ALA A 107 -7.26 -13.58 12.72
CA ALA A 107 -7.80 -14.05 13.98
C ALA A 107 -8.95 -15.06 13.77
N GLY A 108 -9.58 -15.07 12.59
CA GLY A 108 -10.72 -15.92 12.26
C GLY A 108 -12.02 -15.43 12.85
N ARG A 109 -12.20 -14.12 12.98
CA ARG A 109 -13.47 -13.58 13.45
C ARG A 109 -14.55 -13.80 12.36
N PRO A 110 -15.80 -14.08 12.76
CA PRO A 110 -16.91 -14.16 11.81
C PRO A 110 -17.03 -12.82 11.06
N ARG A 111 -17.45 -12.88 9.80
CA ARG A 111 -17.58 -11.72 8.87
C ARG A 111 -16.29 -10.95 8.53
N ALA A 112 -15.14 -11.33 9.09
CA ALA A 112 -13.87 -10.65 8.80
C ALA A 112 -13.44 -10.77 7.33
N ASN A 113 -13.86 -11.84 6.63
CA ASN A 113 -13.59 -12.00 5.20
C ASN A 113 -14.25 -10.90 4.36
N SER A 114 -15.51 -10.57 4.64
CA SER A 114 -16.21 -9.50 3.91
C SER A 114 -15.53 -8.14 4.15
N LEU A 115 -15.11 -7.87 5.38
CA LEU A 115 -14.39 -6.64 5.71
C LEU A 115 -13.04 -6.58 4.99
N ALA A 116 -12.26 -7.67 4.98
CA ALA A 116 -10.98 -7.74 4.26
C ALA A 116 -11.16 -7.55 2.76
N LEU A 117 -12.21 -8.15 2.17
CA LEU A 117 -12.54 -7.99 0.76
C LEU A 117 -12.90 -6.54 0.42
N GLN A 118 -13.77 -5.90 1.23
CA GLN A 118 -14.15 -4.50 1.05
C GLN A 118 -12.95 -3.56 1.21
N ALA A 119 -12.13 -3.77 2.24
CA ALA A 119 -10.92 -2.97 2.46
C ALA A 119 -9.93 -3.12 1.30
N THR A 120 -9.74 -4.34 0.78
CA THR A 120 -8.85 -4.59 -0.36
C THR A 120 -9.38 -3.93 -1.63
N ALA A 121 -10.69 -4.04 -1.90
CA ALA A 121 -11.34 -3.40 -3.04
C ALA A 121 -11.28 -1.87 -2.98
N ALA A 122 -11.48 -1.29 -1.79
CA ALA A 122 -11.33 0.15 -1.58
C ALA A 122 -9.89 0.61 -1.81
N ASN A 123 -8.89 -0.15 -1.35
CA ASN A 123 -7.47 0.14 -1.62
C ASN A 123 -7.15 0.03 -3.12
N LEU A 124 -7.71 -0.96 -3.83
CA LEU A 124 -7.55 -1.10 -5.29
C LEU A 124 -8.09 0.13 -6.02
N ALA A 125 -9.32 0.55 -5.70
CA ALA A 125 -9.94 1.74 -6.29
C ALA A 125 -9.14 3.01 -5.97
N TYR A 126 -8.69 3.15 -4.72
CA TYR A 126 -7.83 4.25 -4.29
C TYR A 126 -6.53 4.30 -5.08
N THR A 127 -5.83 3.16 -5.27
CA THR A 127 -4.58 3.11 -6.06
C THR A 127 -4.77 3.64 -7.48
N VAL A 128 -5.91 3.36 -8.12
CA VAL A 128 -6.22 3.90 -9.46
C VAL A 128 -6.42 5.42 -9.42
N ILE A 129 -7.21 5.90 -8.46
CA ILE A 129 -7.50 7.34 -8.28
C ILE A 129 -6.22 8.12 -7.98
N ASP A 130 -5.45 7.63 -7.01
CA ASP A 130 -4.17 8.18 -6.58
C ASP A 130 -3.20 8.26 -7.77
N PHE A 131 -3.07 7.17 -8.53
CA PHE A 131 -2.25 7.16 -9.73
C PHE A 131 -2.67 8.22 -10.76
N VAL A 132 -3.96 8.48 -10.94
CA VAL A 132 -4.41 9.52 -11.88
C VAL A 132 -4.16 10.93 -11.32
N LEU A 133 -4.46 11.15 -10.05
CA LEU A 133 -4.40 12.47 -9.41
C LEU A 133 -2.96 12.94 -9.10
N GLU A 134 -2.03 12.02 -8.84
CA GLU A 134 -0.61 12.33 -8.62
C GLU A 134 0.16 12.67 -9.91
N ARG A 135 -0.49 12.62 -11.08
CA ARG A 135 0.15 12.90 -12.37
C ARG A 135 0.98 14.21 -12.40
N PRO A 136 0.49 15.36 -11.86
CA PRO A 136 1.25 16.61 -11.86
C PRO A 136 2.52 16.55 -10.98
N LEU A 137 2.44 15.89 -9.82
CA LEU A 137 3.60 15.71 -8.95
C LEU A 137 4.65 14.83 -9.63
N ARG A 138 4.22 13.72 -10.26
CA ARG A 138 5.13 12.84 -11.01
C ARG A 138 5.81 13.58 -12.15
N THR A 139 5.12 14.45 -12.89
CA THR A 139 5.77 15.21 -13.96
C THR A 139 6.89 16.11 -13.43
N VAL A 140 6.69 16.77 -12.29
CA VAL A 140 7.73 17.60 -11.65
C VAL A 140 8.93 16.76 -11.24
N ILE A 141 8.70 15.61 -10.60
CA ILE A 141 9.76 14.70 -10.16
C ILE A 141 10.53 14.14 -11.37
N ILE A 142 9.84 13.73 -12.44
CA ILE A 142 10.48 13.20 -13.65
C ILE A 142 11.31 14.27 -14.35
N GLU A 143 10.80 15.50 -14.45
CA GLU A 143 11.55 16.62 -15.04
C GLU A 143 12.84 16.88 -14.23
N ALA A 144 12.74 16.95 -12.90
CA ALA A 144 13.91 17.13 -12.04
C ALA A 144 14.88 15.95 -12.12
N ALA A 145 14.37 14.72 -12.18
CA ALA A 145 15.21 13.51 -12.22
C ALA A 145 15.94 13.32 -13.55
N THR A 146 15.50 13.99 -14.62
CA THR A 146 16.09 13.90 -15.96
C THR A 146 16.96 15.10 -16.32
N ARG A 147 16.94 16.16 -15.49
CA ARG A 147 17.77 17.34 -15.63
C ARG A 147 18.98 17.23 -14.71
N ALA A 148 20.18 17.50 -15.25
CA ALA A 148 21.37 17.59 -14.41
C ALA A 148 21.26 18.79 -13.45
N PRO A 149 21.72 18.65 -12.20
CA PRO A 149 21.76 19.77 -11.27
C PRO A 149 22.69 20.88 -11.80
N PRO A 150 22.46 22.15 -11.43
CA PRO A 150 23.33 23.25 -11.81
C PRO A 150 24.78 22.98 -11.41
N GLY A 151 25.72 23.15 -12.35
CA GLY A 151 27.16 22.98 -12.10
C GLY A 151 27.72 21.59 -12.41
N ILE A 152 26.90 20.58 -12.76
CA ILE A 152 27.36 19.23 -13.09
C ILE A 152 26.73 18.71 -14.40
N PRO A 153 26.97 19.37 -15.56
CA PRO A 153 26.31 19.03 -16.81
C PRO A 153 26.65 17.63 -17.33
N ALA A 154 27.85 17.12 -17.02
CA ALA A 154 28.30 15.78 -17.41
C ALA A 154 27.42 14.65 -16.83
N LEU A 155 26.69 14.92 -15.74
CA LEU A 155 25.79 13.92 -15.14
C LEU A 155 24.59 13.62 -16.06
N ALA A 156 24.17 14.57 -16.91
CA ALA A 156 23.00 14.43 -17.77
C ALA A 156 23.04 13.18 -18.65
N GLU A 157 24.23 12.80 -19.14
CA GLU A 157 24.43 11.63 -20.00
C GLU A 157 24.26 10.29 -19.26
N ARG A 158 24.39 10.30 -17.93
CA ARG A 158 24.26 9.12 -17.07
C ARG A 158 22.87 8.96 -16.49
N LEU A 159 22.03 10.00 -16.55
CA LEU A 159 20.70 9.97 -15.96
C LEU A 159 19.75 9.09 -16.78
N PRO A 160 18.82 8.37 -16.13
CA PRO A 160 17.77 7.66 -16.83
C PRO A 160 16.94 8.61 -17.68
N SER A 161 16.57 8.19 -18.89
CA SER A 161 15.66 8.96 -19.73
C SER A 161 14.29 9.16 -19.05
N ALA A 162 13.60 10.25 -19.41
CA ALA A 162 12.23 10.51 -18.92
C ALA A 162 11.28 9.34 -19.22
N MET A 163 11.44 8.68 -20.37
CA MET A 163 10.70 7.49 -20.75
C MET A 163 10.93 6.34 -19.74
N GLY A 164 12.17 6.13 -19.30
CA GLY A 164 12.51 5.13 -18.28
C GLY A 164 11.77 5.36 -16.95
N TRP A 165 11.76 6.60 -16.47
CA TRP A 165 11.02 6.97 -15.27
C TRP A 165 9.51 6.73 -15.38
N TRP A 166 8.90 7.10 -16.50
CA TRP A 166 7.48 6.83 -16.76
C TRP A 166 7.15 5.34 -16.72
N TRP A 167 8.00 4.51 -17.33
CA TRP A 167 7.82 3.05 -17.29
C TRP A 167 8.02 2.48 -15.89
N MET A 168 8.95 3.00 -15.10
CA MET A 168 9.13 2.59 -13.72
C MET A 168 7.86 2.85 -12.89
N TYR A 169 7.29 4.07 -12.96
CA TYR A 169 6.04 4.39 -12.26
C TYR A 169 4.87 3.50 -12.72
N ARG A 170 4.75 3.24 -14.02
CA ARG A 170 3.72 2.33 -14.56
C ARG A 170 3.92 0.89 -14.09
N GLY A 171 5.17 0.41 -14.08
CA GLY A 171 5.51 -0.93 -13.61
C GLY A 171 5.15 -1.13 -12.14
N LEU A 172 5.50 -0.18 -11.28
CA LEU A 172 5.12 -0.21 -9.86
C LEU A 172 3.60 -0.17 -9.67
N PHE A 173 2.90 0.68 -10.43
CA PHE A 173 1.44 0.73 -10.41
C PHE A 173 0.80 -0.60 -10.82
N VAL A 174 1.21 -1.19 -11.94
CA VAL A 174 0.70 -2.48 -12.42
C VAL A 174 0.98 -3.59 -11.41
N LEU A 175 2.18 -3.61 -10.82
CA LEU A 175 2.56 -4.56 -9.80
C LEU A 175 1.64 -4.47 -8.57
N GLN A 176 1.37 -3.25 -8.09
CA GLN A 176 0.48 -3.02 -6.95
C GLN A 176 -0.96 -3.43 -7.25
N LEU A 177 -1.48 -3.12 -8.45
CA LEU A 177 -2.81 -3.57 -8.88
C LEU A 177 -2.89 -5.10 -8.95
N ALA A 178 -1.88 -5.75 -9.54
CA ALA A 178 -1.83 -7.20 -9.66
C ALA A 178 -1.81 -7.87 -8.27
N ALA A 179 -1.05 -7.31 -7.33
CA ALA A 179 -1.00 -7.80 -5.96
C ALA A 179 -2.37 -7.69 -5.25
N LEU A 180 -3.05 -6.55 -5.35
CA LEU A 180 -4.38 -6.36 -4.77
C LEU A 180 -5.44 -7.25 -5.44
N ALA A 181 -5.39 -7.40 -6.76
CA ALA A 181 -6.27 -8.31 -7.50
C ALA A 181 -6.07 -9.78 -7.09
N ALA A 182 -4.81 -10.21 -6.88
CA ALA A 182 -4.50 -11.55 -6.40
C ALA A 182 -5.04 -11.79 -4.98
N ILE A 183 -5.00 -10.79 -4.09
CA ILE A 183 -5.62 -10.87 -2.76
C ILE A 183 -7.13 -11.05 -2.89
N ILE A 184 -7.81 -10.20 -3.68
CA ILE A 184 -9.26 -10.29 -3.93
C ILE A 184 -9.63 -11.68 -4.46
N TYR A 185 -8.90 -12.17 -5.45
CA TYR A 185 -9.09 -13.51 -6.00
C TYR A 185 -8.89 -14.61 -4.95
N GLY A 186 -7.89 -14.46 -4.07
CA GLY A 186 -7.67 -15.39 -2.96
C GLY A 186 -8.82 -15.41 -1.95
N LEU A 187 -9.34 -14.24 -1.57
CA LEU A 187 -10.43 -14.08 -0.59
C LEU A 187 -11.80 -14.52 -1.11
N THR A 188 -12.01 -14.47 -2.43
CA THR A 188 -13.28 -14.86 -3.08
C THR A 188 -13.41 -16.35 -3.34
N ARG A 189 -12.38 -17.17 -3.05
CA ARG A 189 -12.46 -18.61 -3.29
C ARG A 189 -13.54 -19.28 -2.43
N PRO A 190 -14.29 -20.25 -2.97
CA PRO A 190 -15.40 -20.91 -2.26
C PRO A 190 -14.96 -21.64 -1.00
N ARG A 191 -13.72 -22.17 -0.98
CA ARG A 191 -13.12 -22.78 0.23
C ARG A 191 -12.95 -21.78 1.37
N VAL A 192 -12.74 -20.50 1.06
CA VAL A 192 -12.65 -19.44 2.07
C VAL A 192 -14.05 -19.09 2.58
N ALA A 193 -15.02 -18.95 1.66
CA ALA A 193 -16.41 -18.71 2.03
C ALA A 193 -16.96 -19.79 2.98
N ALA A 194 -16.65 -21.07 2.73
CA ALA A 194 -17.08 -22.17 3.59
C ALA A 194 -16.51 -22.10 5.02
N ILE A 195 -15.28 -21.59 5.20
CA ILE A 195 -14.65 -21.46 6.52
C ILE A 195 -15.32 -20.35 7.35
N TYR A 196 -15.69 -19.24 6.71
CA TYR A 196 -16.29 -18.10 7.41
C TYR A 196 -17.82 -18.16 7.49
N GLY A 197 -18.48 -19.00 6.67
CA GLY A 197 -19.93 -19.18 6.68
C GLY A 197 -20.43 -20.27 7.64
N ALA A 198 -19.57 -21.21 8.04
CA ALA A 198 -19.95 -22.28 8.98
C ALA A 198 -20.19 -21.79 10.42
N ASP A 199 -19.71 -20.59 10.77
CA ASP A 199 -19.88 -19.99 12.11
C ASP A 199 -21.19 -19.18 12.24
N ASP A 200 -21.95 -18.99 11.16
CA ASP A 200 -23.15 -18.15 11.10
C ASP A 200 -24.48 -18.97 11.19
N ASP A 201 -24.46 -20.24 11.61
CA ASP A 201 -25.69 -21.03 11.86
C ASP A 201 -26.22 -20.77 13.29
N PRO A 202 -27.30 -19.97 13.47
CA PRO A 202 -27.85 -19.63 14.79
C PRO A 202 -28.75 -20.73 15.39
N GLU A 203 -28.86 -21.91 14.76
CA GLU A 203 -29.87 -22.92 15.10
C GLU A 203 -29.55 -23.85 16.29
N GLN A 204 -28.54 -23.56 17.12
CA GLN A 204 -28.18 -24.44 18.25
C GLN A 204 -28.52 -23.92 19.67
N ASP A 205 -29.18 -22.76 19.82
CA ASP A 205 -29.57 -22.22 21.14
C ASP A 205 -31.10 -22.23 21.37
N GLY A 206 -31.82 -23.21 20.81
CA GLY A 206 -33.26 -23.43 21.04
C GLY A 206 -33.56 -24.54 22.04
#